data_AF-A0A9D5AHU1-F1
#
_entry.id   AF-A0A9D5AHU1-F1
#
_cell.length_a   1.000
_cell.length_b   1.000
_cell.length_c   1.000
_cell.angle_alpha   90.00
_cell.angle_beta   90.00
_cell.angle_gamma   90.00
#
_symmetry.space_group_name_H-M   'P 1'
#
loop_
_entity.id
_entity.type
_entity.pdbx_description
1 polymer ?
#
loop_
_entity_poly.entity_id
_entity_poly.type
_entity_poly.pdbx_seq_one_letter_code
_entity_poly.pdbx_strand_id
1 'polypeptide(L)'
;MGRVKSCSVFSQMEKTINDAVSNSFIGTYFKLQQRKTCFTKELRAATATFLTMAYIITVNATIITASGGTCSVADCSPPATPDCTLKPNAGYETCLAKTKNDLVVATSVTAMVSSVAMGLLANLPLGLAPGMGPNAYLAFNLVGFHGSGSISYRTAITVVFVEGCAFLFVSVFGLRGKLAKLIPHSIRLACAAGIGLFIAFVGLQSNQGLGLIGPDDSNLVTITACKSIDPETGACLGGKLQSPKFWLGVLGFLITSYGLMKNVKGSMIYGILFVTLVSWFRHTEVTYFPDTLIGDGNFSYFKKIVDFHKIESTAWVFSFSDFNKREVWEALATLFYVDVIAMTGIMYTMAEIGEFVDEKGNFEGEYMAYIVDAAGTIVGSALGVTTTATFVESSAGMREGGRTGLTAVIIGLFFFLSLFFTPLLSSVPPWAIGPSLVMVGVMMMKVVKDIDWSNVKEAVPAFAIMILMPLTYSIANGIVAGIGLYVALSLFDYAASIINWLGKMRRVVIKEHNQVSATATSVDPIVEII
;
A
#
# COMPACT_ATOMS: atom_id res chain seq x y z
N MET A 1 29.47 -0.17 40.89
CA MET A 1 30.53 0.18 39.92
C MET A 1 30.66 -0.77 38.71
N GLY A 2 29.74 -1.73 38.49
CA GLY A 2 29.84 -2.74 37.41
C GLY A 2 29.09 -2.48 36.09
N ARG A 3 28.19 -1.49 36.01
CA ARG A 3 27.39 -1.24 34.77
C ARG A 3 28.09 -0.35 33.72
N VAL A 4 29.11 0.42 34.10
CA VAL A 4 29.75 1.39 33.18
C VAL A 4 30.78 0.74 32.25
N LYS A 5 31.48 -0.32 32.70
CA LYS A 5 32.46 -1.06 31.86
C LYS A 5 31.81 -1.89 30.75
N SER A 6 30.57 -2.37 30.94
CA SER A 6 29.88 -3.16 29.92
C SER A 6 29.48 -2.31 28.70
N CYS A 7 28.99 -1.09 28.91
CA CYS A 7 28.67 -0.15 27.82
C CYS A 7 29.90 0.32 27.04
N SER A 8 31.08 0.47 27.68
CA SER A 8 32.30 0.90 26.98
C SER A 8 32.84 -0.19 26.05
N VAL A 9 32.77 -1.46 26.45
CA VAL A 9 33.20 -2.60 25.62
C VAL A 9 32.25 -2.80 24.43
N PHE A 10 30.94 -2.71 24.65
CA PHE A 10 29.95 -2.78 23.57
C PHE A 10 30.11 -1.65 22.54
N SER A 11 30.37 -0.43 23.01
CA SER A 11 30.64 0.73 22.13
C SER A 11 31.94 0.56 21.33
N GLN A 12 32.95 -0.08 21.90
CA GLN A 12 34.24 -0.31 21.24
C GLN A 12 34.17 -1.45 20.22
N MET A 13 33.42 -2.53 20.52
CA MET A 13 33.08 -3.57 19.54
C MET A 13 32.24 -3.01 18.38
N GLU A 14 31.24 -2.19 18.68
CA GLU A 14 30.41 -1.53 17.66
C GLU A 14 31.26 -0.66 16.71
N LYS A 15 32.18 0.14 17.24
CA LYS A 15 33.12 0.91 16.41
C LYS A 15 34.00 0.00 15.54
N THR A 16 34.57 -1.06 16.12
CA THR A 16 35.45 -1.98 15.39
C THR A 16 34.72 -2.67 14.24
N ILE A 17 33.48 -3.13 14.46
CA ILE A 17 32.64 -3.73 13.42
C ILE A 17 32.29 -2.70 12.35
N ASN A 18 31.90 -1.49 12.76
CA ASN A 18 31.56 -0.42 11.82
C ASN A 18 32.75 -0.03 10.94
N ASP A 19 33.95 0.10 11.51
CA ASP A 19 35.17 0.44 10.76
C ASP A 19 35.60 -0.70 9.84
N ALA A 20 35.49 -1.96 10.30
CA ALA A 20 35.78 -3.14 9.48
C ALA A 20 34.83 -3.25 8.27
N VAL A 21 33.52 -3.07 8.47
CA VAL A 21 32.54 -3.13 7.38
C VAL A 21 32.66 -1.91 6.45
N SER A 22 32.89 -0.72 7.00
CA SER A 22 33.07 0.52 6.23
C SER A 22 34.25 0.44 5.25
N ASN A 23 35.37 -0.15 5.70
CA ASN A 23 36.57 -0.35 4.87
C ASN A 23 36.52 -1.60 3.98
N SER A 24 35.47 -2.40 4.08
CA SER A 24 35.29 -3.60 3.26
C SER A 24 34.71 -3.28 1.88
N PHE A 25 34.67 -4.30 1.01
CA PHE A 25 33.97 -4.23 -0.28
C PHE A 25 32.51 -3.80 -0.12
N ILE A 26 31.82 -4.27 0.93
CA ILE A 26 30.43 -3.94 1.23
C ILE A 26 30.28 -2.45 1.51
N GLY A 27 31.15 -1.89 2.36
CA GLY A 27 31.12 -0.47 2.70
C GLY A 27 31.40 0.44 1.50
N THR A 28 32.28 -0.01 0.62
CA THR A 28 32.61 0.70 -0.64
C THR A 28 31.44 0.63 -1.64
N TYR A 29 30.85 -0.55 -1.84
CA TYR A 29 29.73 -0.76 -2.77
C TYR A 29 28.51 0.06 -2.40
N PHE A 30 28.08 -0.01 -1.13
CA PHE A 30 26.92 0.73 -0.63
C PHE A 30 27.21 2.22 -0.33
N LYS A 31 28.48 2.66 -0.46
CA LYS A 31 28.92 4.04 -0.23
C LYS A 31 28.62 4.53 1.20
N LEU A 32 28.83 3.68 2.21
CA LEU A 32 28.46 3.97 3.62
C LEU A 32 29.08 5.29 4.13
N GLN A 33 30.36 5.53 3.83
CA GLN A 33 31.07 6.76 4.24
C GLN A 33 30.49 8.00 3.55
N GLN A 34 30.21 7.93 2.24
CA GLN A 34 29.67 9.06 1.47
C GLN A 34 28.26 9.43 1.95
N ARG A 35 27.45 8.42 2.32
CA ARG A 35 26.09 8.60 2.83
C ARG A 35 26.01 8.85 4.35
N LYS A 36 27.17 9.06 5.02
CA LYS A 36 27.30 9.41 6.45
C LYS A 36 26.58 8.41 7.38
N THR A 37 26.66 7.11 7.06
CA THR A 37 26.01 6.03 7.81
C THR A 37 26.99 4.90 8.13
N CYS A 38 26.60 4.02 9.06
CA CYS A 38 27.41 2.91 9.57
C CYS A 38 26.60 1.61 9.57
N PHE A 39 27.27 0.46 9.57
CA PHE A 39 26.62 -0.86 9.55
C PHE A 39 25.58 -1.01 10.68
N THR A 40 25.89 -0.62 11.91
CA THR A 40 24.94 -0.75 13.03
C THR A 40 23.74 0.18 12.91
N LYS A 41 23.88 1.35 12.26
CA LYS A 41 22.75 2.24 11.95
C LYS A 41 21.85 1.62 10.89
N GLU A 42 22.42 1.10 9.82
CA GLU A 42 21.68 0.41 8.76
C GLU A 42 20.95 -0.83 9.30
N LEU A 43 21.58 -1.61 10.19
CA LEU A 43 20.94 -2.74 10.85
C LEU A 43 19.75 -2.31 11.71
N ARG A 44 19.93 -1.25 12.53
CA ARG A 44 18.83 -0.72 13.37
C ARG A 44 17.70 -0.13 12.54
N ALA A 45 18.03 0.55 11.45
CA ALA A 45 17.06 1.08 10.49
C ALA A 45 16.27 -0.06 9.83
N ALA A 46 16.97 -1.09 9.35
CA ALA A 46 16.35 -2.27 8.76
C ALA A 46 15.44 -3.00 9.75
N THR A 47 15.88 -3.15 11.00
CA THR A 47 15.04 -3.74 12.05
C THR A 47 13.81 -2.88 12.32
N ALA A 48 13.95 -1.55 12.42
CA ALA A 48 12.80 -0.67 12.62
C ALA A 48 11.78 -0.78 11.48
N THR A 49 12.26 -0.72 10.22
CA THR A 49 11.41 -0.86 9.03
C THR A 49 10.75 -2.23 8.94
N PHE A 50 11.51 -3.31 9.11
CA PHE A 50 10.96 -4.67 9.08
C PHE A 50 9.91 -4.85 10.18
N LEU A 51 10.17 -4.39 11.40
CA LEU A 51 9.20 -4.48 12.48
C LEU A 51 7.91 -3.70 12.17
N THR A 52 7.97 -2.59 11.46
CA THR A 52 6.77 -1.87 11.01
C THR A 52 6.09 -2.51 9.81
N MET A 53 6.83 -3.25 8.97
CA MET A 53 6.30 -3.90 7.75
C MET A 53 5.82 -5.33 7.98
N ALA A 54 6.27 -6.03 9.02
CA ALA A 54 6.09 -7.48 9.20
C ALA A 54 4.62 -7.94 9.16
N TYR A 55 3.68 -7.06 9.50
CA TYR A 55 2.25 -7.35 9.40
C TYR A 55 1.85 -7.77 7.97
N ILE A 56 2.52 -7.25 6.93
CA ILE A 56 2.15 -7.49 5.53
C ILE A 56 2.11 -8.98 5.18
N ILE A 57 2.95 -9.78 5.84
CA ILE A 57 3.05 -11.23 5.63
C ILE A 57 1.68 -11.89 5.83
N THR A 58 0.98 -11.55 6.92
CA THR A 58 -0.33 -12.10 7.22
C THR A 58 -1.44 -11.33 6.52
N VAL A 59 -1.33 -10.00 6.44
CA VAL A 59 -2.41 -9.16 5.93
C VAL A 59 -2.63 -9.38 4.44
N ASN A 60 -1.57 -9.45 3.66
CA ASN A 60 -1.68 -9.73 2.23
C ASN A 60 -2.41 -11.06 1.99
N ALA A 61 -1.98 -12.11 2.69
CA ALA A 61 -2.61 -13.41 2.61
C ALA A 61 -4.09 -13.38 2.99
N THR A 62 -4.45 -12.62 4.03
CA THR A 62 -5.85 -12.51 4.51
C THR A 62 -6.74 -11.78 3.49
N ILE A 63 -6.25 -10.69 2.89
CA ILE A 63 -7.00 -9.94 1.88
C ILE A 63 -7.18 -10.77 0.61
N ILE A 64 -6.09 -11.35 0.09
CA ILE A 64 -6.18 -12.14 -1.14
C ILE A 64 -7.05 -13.39 -0.92
N THR A 65 -6.95 -14.05 0.23
CA THR A 65 -7.80 -15.23 0.54
C THR A 65 -9.29 -14.87 0.60
N ALA A 66 -9.65 -13.63 0.95
CA ALA A 66 -11.05 -13.18 0.93
C ALA A 66 -11.67 -13.14 -0.47
N SER A 67 -10.84 -13.13 -1.53
CA SER A 67 -11.30 -13.31 -2.90
C SER A 67 -11.74 -14.75 -3.22
N GLY A 68 -11.48 -15.70 -2.32
CA GLY A 68 -11.57 -17.13 -2.58
C GLY A 68 -10.27 -17.75 -3.10
N GLY A 69 -9.31 -16.94 -3.55
CA GLY A 69 -8.02 -17.41 -4.05
C GLY A 69 -8.20 -18.45 -5.17
N THR A 70 -7.46 -19.55 -5.10
CA THR A 70 -7.60 -20.64 -6.09
C THR A 70 -8.71 -21.64 -5.80
N CYS A 71 -9.41 -21.46 -4.67
CA CYS A 71 -10.49 -22.33 -4.23
C CYS A 71 -11.78 -22.06 -5.01
N SER A 72 -12.51 -23.12 -5.29
CA SER A 72 -13.75 -23.08 -6.07
C SER A 72 -14.84 -23.96 -5.43
N VAL A 73 -16.03 -23.96 -6.04
CA VAL A 73 -17.14 -24.85 -5.63
C VAL A 73 -16.73 -26.33 -5.64
N ALA A 74 -15.71 -26.72 -6.43
CA ALA A 74 -15.20 -28.08 -6.49
C ALA A 74 -14.50 -28.54 -5.19
N ASP A 75 -14.03 -27.60 -4.36
CA ASP A 75 -13.33 -27.89 -3.10
C ASP A 75 -14.29 -28.01 -1.91
N CYS A 76 -15.59 -27.84 -2.15
CA CYS A 76 -16.62 -27.94 -1.12
C CYS A 76 -16.90 -29.40 -0.75
N SER A 77 -17.01 -29.67 0.56
CA SER A 77 -17.49 -30.96 1.05
C SER A 77 -18.96 -31.16 0.67
N PRO A 78 -19.40 -32.39 0.30
CA PRO A 78 -20.78 -32.66 -0.08
C PRO A 78 -21.77 -32.30 1.03
N PRO A 79 -22.93 -31.69 0.70
CA PRO A 79 -23.43 -31.37 -0.64
C PRO A 79 -22.80 -30.08 -1.21
N ALA A 80 -22.24 -30.18 -2.42
CA ALA A 80 -21.66 -29.03 -3.14
C ALA A 80 -22.77 -28.22 -3.82
N THR A 81 -23.38 -27.30 -3.09
CA THR A 81 -24.25 -26.26 -3.66
C THR A 81 -23.40 -25.05 -4.09
N PRO A 82 -23.83 -24.24 -5.07
CA PRO A 82 -23.10 -23.02 -5.45
C PRO A 82 -22.86 -22.05 -4.28
N ASP A 83 -23.76 -22.05 -3.28
CA ASP A 83 -23.65 -21.24 -2.05
C ASP A 83 -22.55 -21.72 -1.09
N CYS A 84 -21.89 -22.86 -1.36
CA CYS A 84 -20.91 -23.44 -0.44
C CYS A 84 -19.66 -22.58 -0.24
N THR A 85 -19.44 -21.59 -1.12
CA THR A 85 -18.35 -20.61 -1.00
C THR A 85 -18.71 -19.42 -0.11
N LEU A 86 -20.02 -19.17 0.11
CA LEU A 86 -20.54 -18.09 0.95
C LEU A 86 -20.98 -18.61 2.33
N LYS A 87 -21.39 -19.87 2.42
CA LYS A 87 -21.79 -20.53 3.66
C LYS A 87 -20.61 -21.30 4.28
N PRO A 88 -20.58 -21.45 5.63
CA PRO A 88 -19.53 -22.22 6.28
C PRO A 88 -19.49 -23.66 5.76
N ASN A 89 -18.42 -24.01 5.04
CA ASN A 89 -18.19 -25.35 4.50
C ASN A 89 -16.77 -25.80 4.84
N ALA A 90 -16.64 -26.94 5.52
CA ALA A 90 -15.35 -27.43 6.01
C ALA A 90 -14.33 -27.68 4.90
N GLY A 91 -14.76 -28.15 3.72
CA GLY A 91 -13.87 -28.41 2.59
C GLY A 91 -13.31 -27.11 2.00
N TYR A 92 -14.21 -26.14 1.75
CA TYR A 92 -13.84 -24.84 1.23
C TYR A 92 -12.94 -24.05 2.20
N GLU A 93 -13.26 -24.04 3.50
CA GLU A 93 -12.44 -23.40 4.53
C GLU A 93 -11.05 -24.03 4.66
N THR A 94 -10.94 -25.35 4.47
CA THR A 94 -9.64 -26.05 4.45
C THR A 94 -8.80 -25.60 3.25
N CYS A 95 -9.43 -25.46 2.07
CA CYS A 95 -8.76 -24.91 0.89
C CYS A 95 -8.30 -23.46 1.12
N LEU A 96 -9.14 -22.62 1.74
CA LEU A 96 -8.78 -21.25 2.07
C LEU A 96 -7.63 -21.18 3.06
N ALA A 97 -7.63 -22.03 4.09
CA ALA A 97 -6.53 -22.10 5.07
C ALA A 97 -5.21 -22.50 4.39
N LYS A 98 -5.25 -23.48 3.47
CA LYS A 98 -4.09 -23.86 2.66
C LYS A 98 -3.61 -22.69 1.80
N THR A 99 -4.51 -22.06 1.06
CA THR A 99 -4.20 -20.91 0.19
C THR A 99 -3.64 -19.73 0.99
N LYS A 100 -4.16 -19.47 2.19
CA LYS A 100 -3.61 -18.46 3.10
C LYS A 100 -2.17 -18.76 3.47
N ASN A 101 -1.84 -20.00 3.81
CA ASN A 101 -0.46 -20.40 4.14
C ASN A 101 0.47 -20.26 2.92
N ASP A 102 0.02 -20.66 1.73
CA ASP A 102 0.75 -20.46 0.47
C ASP A 102 1.05 -18.97 0.22
N LEU A 103 0.05 -18.10 0.42
CA LEU A 103 0.18 -16.66 0.24
C LEU A 103 1.10 -16.00 1.26
N VAL A 104 1.17 -16.51 2.50
CA VAL A 104 2.13 -16.05 3.52
C VAL A 104 3.57 -16.29 3.04
N VAL A 105 3.84 -17.48 2.50
CA VAL A 105 5.14 -17.83 1.92
C VAL A 105 5.42 -16.99 0.68
N ALA A 106 4.46 -16.90 -0.25
CA ALA A 106 4.58 -16.11 -1.47
C ALA A 106 4.87 -14.63 -1.19
N THR A 107 4.21 -14.05 -0.18
CA THR A 107 4.43 -12.66 0.27
C THR A 107 5.86 -12.48 0.78
N SER A 108 6.32 -13.40 1.63
CA SER A 108 7.66 -13.34 2.23
C SER A 108 8.76 -13.50 1.19
N VAL A 109 8.61 -14.44 0.25
CA VAL A 109 9.57 -14.64 -0.86
C VAL A 109 9.59 -13.43 -1.79
N THR A 110 8.43 -12.90 -2.15
CA THR A 110 8.33 -11.70 -3.01
C THR A 110 8.98 -10.50 -2.34
N ALA A 111 8.66 -10.24 -1.07
CA ALA A 111 9.25 -9.14 -0.30
C ALA A 111 10.77 -9.30 -0.15
N MET A 112 11.25 -10.53 0.07
CA MET A 112 12.68 -10.85 0.12
C MET A 112 13.37 -10.50 -1.21
N VAL A 113 12.89 -11.04 -2.34
CA VAL A 113 13.52 -10.84 -3.66
C VAL A 113 13.50 -9.37 -4.04
N SER A 114 12.34 -8.71 -3.91
CA SER A 114 12.18 -7.31 -4.29
C SER A 114 13.00 -6.36 -3.39
N SER A 115 13.03 -6.58 -2.08
CA SER A 115 13.83 -5.75 -1.16
C SER A 115 15.34 -5.95 -1.34
N VAL A 116 15.79 -7.19 -1.55
CA VAL A 116 17.21 -7.47 -1.85
C VAL A 116 17.60 -6.84 -3.18
N ALA A 117 16.78 -6.98 -4.21
CA ALA A 117 17.02 -6.38 -5.52
C ALA A 117 17.06 -4.84 -5.43
N MET A 118 16.19 -4.22 -4.64
CA MET A 118 16.18 -2.77 -4.41
C MET A 118 17.47 -2.31 -3.74
N GLY A 119 17.92 -3.06 -2.73
CA GLY A 119 19.16 -2.78 -2.04
C GLY A 119 20.38 -2.92 -2.95
N LEU A 120 20.48 -4.01 -3.71
CA LEU A 120 21.64 -4.30 -4.55
C LEU A 120 21.70 -3.42 -5.80
N LEU A 121 20.58 -3.21 -6.49
CA LEU A 121 20.57 -2.56 -7.81
C LEU A 121 20.37 -1.04 -7.72
N ALA A 122 19.44 -0.58 -6.88
CA ALA A 122 19.13 0.85 -6.75
C ALA A 122 19.91 1.52 -5.60
N ASN A 123 20.44 0.74 -4.65
CA ASN A 123 21.12 1.25 -3.45
C ASN A 123 20.24 2.23 -2.65
N LEU A 124 18.95 1.95 -2.51
CA LEU A 124 18.00 2.76 -1.74
C LEU A 124 17.53 2.01 -0.49
N PRO A 125 17.34 2.69 0.67
CA PRO A 125 16.91 2.08 1.94
C PRO A 125 15.39 1.81 1.96
N LEU A 126 14.86 1.21 0.89
CA LEU A 126 13.41 1.01 0.70
C LEU A 126 13.06 -0.47 0.80
N GLY A 127 12.13 -0.80 1.70
CA GLY A 127 11.51 -2.12 1.80
C GLY A 127 10.39 -2.26 0.77
N LEU A 128 10.42 -3.36 0.01
CA LEU A 128 9.41 -3.68 -1.00
C LEU A 128 8.66 -4.93 -0.58
N ALA A 129 7.34 -4.91 -0.71
CA ALA A 129 6.44 -6.02 -0.43
C ALA A 129 5.16 -5.87 -1.27
N PRO A 130 4.31 -6.89 -1.40
CA PRO A 130 3.04 -6.77 -2.12
C PRO A 130 2.17 -5.60 -1.63
N GLY A 131 1.69 -4.78 -2.56
CA GLY A 131 1.00 -3.53 -2.29
C GLY A 131 -0.42 -3.72 -1.79
N MET A 132 -0.73 -3.13 -0.63
CA MET A 132 -2.04 -3.24 0.02
C MET A 132 -3.20 -2.71 -0.83
N GLY A 133 -2.97 -1.65 -1.61
CA GLY A 133 -3.97 -1.10 -2.51
C GLY A 133 -4.34 -2.05 -3.65
N PRO A 134 -3.36 -2.48 -4.47
CA PRO A 134 -3.56 -3.50 -5.50
C PRO A 134 -4.18 -4.81 -4.96
N ASN A 135 -3.80 -5.25 -3.75
CA ASN A 135 -4.39 -6.43 -3.10
C ASN A 135 -5.90 -6.30 -2.91
N ALA A 136 -6.36 -5.18 -2.37
CA ALA A 136 -7.77 -4.94 -2.12
C ALA A 136 -8.55 -4.71 -3.42
N TYR A 137 -7.95 -4.02 -4.40
CA TYR A 137 -8.57 -3.90 -5.73
C TYR A 137 -8.77 -5.27 -6.38
N LEU A 138 -7.75 -6.13 -6.38
CA LEU A 138 -7.87 -7.48 -6.92
C LEU A 138 -8.91 -8.30 -6.15
N ALA A 139 -8.84 -8.30 -4.82
CA ALA A 139 -9.69 -9.16 -4.01
C ALA A 139 -11.17 -8.79 -4.05
N PHE A 140 -11.49 -7.49 -4.11
CA PHE A 140 -12.86 -7.03 -3.92
C PHE A 140 -13.50 -6.42 -5.17
N ASN A 141 -12.71 -5.88 -6.11
CA ASN A 141 -13.27 -5.30 -7.34
C ASN A 141 -13.15 -6.23 -8.55
N LEU A 142 -12.03 -6.97 -8.69
CA LEU A 142 -11.84 -7.88 -9.82
C LEU A 142 -12.46 -9.26 -9.57
N VAL A 143 -11.98 -9.91 -8.51
CA VAL A 143 -12.40 -11.28 -8.18
C VAL A 143 -13.68 -11.30 -7.35
N GLY A 144 -13.88 -10.25 -6.54
CA GLY A 144 -15.01 -10.16 -5.63
C GLY A 144 -14.90 -11.10 -4.44
N PHE A 145 -15.70 -10.85 -3.42
CA PHE A 145 -15.71 -11.67 -2.20
C PHE A 145 -16.10 -13.12 -2.55
N HIS A 146 -15.23 -14.07 -2.22
CA HIS A 146 -15.34 -15.50 -2.58
C HIS A 146 -15.64 -15.79 -4.06
N GLY A 147 -15.13 -14.97 -4.98
CA GLY A 147 -15.27 -15.20 -6.42
C GLY A 147 -16.59 -14.71 -7.01
N SER A 148 -17.31 -13.81 -6.32
CA SER A 148 -18.56 -13.21 -6.80
C SER A 148 -18.38 -12.21 -7.96
N GLY A 149 -17.15 -11.83 -8.29
CA GLY A 149 -16.80 -10.89 -9.35
C GLY A 149 -16.86 -11.48 -10.76
N SER A 150 -16.56 -10.64 -11.75
CA SER A 150 -16.62 -11.00 -13.18
C SER A 150 -15.41 -11.79 -13.66
N ILE A 151 -14.30 -11.77 -12.91
CA ILE A 151 -13.01 -12.36 -13.30
C ILE A 151 -12.56 -13.37 -12.24
N SER A 152 -12.12 -14.55 -12.65
CA SER A 152 -11.55 -15.53 -11.73
C SER A 152 -10.21 -15.06 -11.15
N TYR A 153 -9.86 -15.50 -9.94
CA TYR A 153 -8.55 -15.21 -9.33
C TYR A 153 -7.37 -15.58 -10.23
N ARG A 154 -7.45 -16.71 -10.94
CA ARG A 154 -6.39 -17.17 -11.87
C ARG A 154 -6.17 -16.17 -12.99
N THR A 155 -7.25 -15.70 -13.59
CA THR A 155 -7.22 -14.66 -14.63
C THR A 155 -6.71 -13.35 -14.04
N ALA A 156 -7.17 -12.93 -12.86
CA ALA A 156 -6.76 -11.68 -12.21
C ALA A 156 -5.24 -11.64 -11.93
N ILE A 157 -4.64 -12.71 -11.42
CA ILE A 157 -3.19 -12.80 -11.22
C ILE A 157 -2.43 -12.78 -12.56
N THR A 158 -3.01 -13.35 -13.62
CA THR A 158 -2.44 -13.28 -14.97
C THR A 158 -2.44 -11.84 -15.50
N VAL A 159 -3.49 -11.07 -15.20
CA VAL A 159 -3.53 -9.63 -15.54
C VAL A 159 -2.40 -8.89 -14.82
N VAL A 160 -2.18 -9.14 -13.53
CA VAL A 160 -1.06 -8.55 -12.77
C VAL A 160 0.29 -8.94 -13.38
N PHE A 161 0.46 -10.19 -13.82
CA PHE A 161 1.69 -10.62 -14.49
C PHE A 161 1.94 -9.87 -15.81
N VAL A 162 0.91 -9.77 -16.66
CA VAL A 162 0.99 -9.04 -17.93
C VAL A 162 1.22 -7.55 -17.71
N GLU A 163 0.58 -6.97 -16.69
CA GLU A 163 0.80 -5.61 -16.24
C GLU A 163 2.27 -5.40 -15.83
N GLY A 164 2.82 -6.28 -14.98
CA GLY A 164 4.22 -6.23 -14.57
C GLY A 164 5.19 -6.30 -15.75
N CYS A 165 4.90 -7.14 -16.76
CA CYS A 165 5.68 -7.19 -17.99
C CYS A 165 5.58 -5.88 -18.80
N ALA A 166 4.38 -5.31 -18.95
CA ALA A 166 4.19 -4.02 -19.61
C ALA A 166 4.92 -2.90 -18.86
N PHE A 167 4.90 -2.94 -17.54
CA PHE A 167 5.62 -2.02 -16.67
C PHE A 167 7.12 -2.11 -16.80
N LEU A 168 7.65 -3.33 -16.84
CA LEU A 168 9.07 -3.56 -17.03
C LEU A 168 9.50 -2.99 -18.38
N PHE A 169 8.73 -3.24 -19.44
CA PHE A 169 8.97 -2.68 -20.76
C PHE A 169 9.03 -1.14 -20.70
N VAL A 170 8.00 -0.48 -20.17
CA VAL A 170 7.94 0.99 -20.06
C VAL A 170 9.08 1.56 -19.20
N SER A 171 9.46 0.85 -18.14
CA SER A 171 10.57 1.24 -17.26
C SER A 171 11.91 1.17 -17.98
N VAL A 172 12.15 0.13 -18.79
CA VAL A 172 13.37 -0.02 -19.60
C VAL A 172 13.53 1.09 -20.64
N PHE A 173 12.43 1.57 -21.25
CA PHE A 173 12.49 2.72 -22.18
C PHE A 173 12.59 4.08 -21.48
N GLY A 174 12.63 4.12 -20.14
CA GLY A 174 12.75 5.37 -19.38
C GLY A 174 11.53 6.29 -19.50
N LEU A 175 10.38 5.78 -19.95
CA LEU A 175 9.14 6.57 -20.04
C LEU A 175 8.56 6.88 -18.65
N ARG A 176 8.86 6.05 -17.65
CA ARG A 176 8.27 6.16 -16.30
C ARG A 176 8.63 7.47 -15.59
N GLY A 177 9.89 7.89 -15.63
CA GLY A 177 10.29 9.18 -15.04
C GLY A 177 9.68 10.41 -15.75
N LYS A 178 9.32 10.28 -17.05
CA LYS A 178 8.56 11.33 -17.75
C LYS A 178 7.11 11.35 -17.28
N LEU A 179 6.50 10.19 -17.15
CA LEU A 179 5.12 10.03 -16.67
C LEU A 179 4.97 10.54 -15.24
N ALA A 180 5.98 10.30 -14.40
CA ALA A 180 6.07 10.82 -13.04
C ALA A 180 5.97 12.35 -12.97
N LYS A 181 6.63 13.05 -13.90
CA LYS A 181 6.67 14.51 -13.96
C LYS A 181 5.38 15.13 -14.47
N LEU A 182 4.53 14.35 -15.14
CA LEU A 182 3.23 14.82 -15.61
C LEU A 182 2.22 14.94 -14.47
N ILE A 183 2.45 14.29 -13.33
CA ILE A 183 1.51 14.26 -12.22
C ILE A 183 1.80 15.43 -11.25
N PRO A 184 0.83 16.34 -11.04
CA PRO A 184 0.96 17.43 -10.09
C PRO A 184 1.34 16.94 -8.69
N HIS A 185 2.14 17.74 -7.98
CA HIS A 185 2.61 17.40 -6.64
C HIS A 185 1.45 17.14 -5.66
N SER A 186 0.43 18.01 -5.64
CA SER A 186 -0.76 17.86 -4.79
C SER A 186 -1.53 16.56 -5.03
N ILE A 187 -1.65 16.12 -6.29
CA ILE A 187 -2.30 14.84 -6.62
C ILE A 187 -1.48 13.67 -6.08
N ARG A 188 -0.15 13.69 -6.22
CA ARG A 188 0.73 12.63 -5.69
C ARG A 188 0.57 12.49 -4.17
N LEU A 189 0.60 13.60 -3.44
CA LEU A 189 0.39 13.61 -1.99
C LEU A 189 -1.03 13.14 -1.60
N ALA A 190 -2.05 13.61 -2.31
CA ALA A 190 -3.44 13.20 -2.08
C ALA A 190 -3.67 11.71 -2.35
N CYS A 191 -3.03 11.14 -3.37
CA CYS A 191 -3.09 9.69 -3.64
C CYS A 191 -2.50 8.90 -2.47
N ALA A 192 -1.34 9.30 -1.94
CA ALA A 192 -0.75 8.65 -0.77
C ALA A 192 -1.70 8.71 0.44
N ALA A 193 -2.28 9.88 0.72
CA ALA A 193 -3.23 10.05 1.81
C ALA A 193 -4.54 9.24 1.61
N GLY A 194 -5.08 9.23 0.40
CA GLY A 194 -6.29 8.48 0.04
C GLY A 194 -6.11 6.96 0.14
N ILE A 195 -4.94 6.45 -0.28
CA ILE A 195 -4.58 5.04 -0.08
C ILE A 195 -4.52 4.71 1.42
N GLY A 196 -3.94 5.60 2.24
CA GLY A 196 -3.92 5.45 3.70
C GLY A 196 -5.32 5.40 4.31
N LEU A 197 -6.22 6.29 3.89
CA LEU A 197 -7.63 6.30 4.32
C LEU A 197 -8.38 5.03 3.89
N PHE A 198 -8.13 4.54 2.68
CA PHE A 198 -8.69 3.29 2.19
C PHE A 198 -8.21 2.08 3.01
N ILE A 199 -6.91 1.97 3.30
CA ILE A 199 -6.36 0.90 4.14
C ILE A 199 -6.93 0.97 5.57
N ALA A 200 -7.04 2.17 6.14
CA ALA A 200 -7.68 2.35 7.43
C ALA A 200 -9.15 1.91 7.42
N PHE A 201 -9.89 2.25 6.36
CA PHE A 201 -11.27 1.81 6.19
C PHE A 201 -11.38 0.27 6.12
N VAL A 202 -10.53 -0.40 5.35
CA VAL A 202 -10.45 -1.87 5.31
C VAL A 202 -10.14 -2.46 6.69
N GLY A 203 -9.21 -1.85 7.44
CA GLY A 203 -8.88 -2.27 8.81
C GLY A 203 -10.00 -2.08 9.84
N LEU A 204 -10.99 -1.23 9.56
CA LEU A 204 -12.16 -1.04 10.42
C LEU A 204 -13.30 -2.02 10.10
N GLN A 205 -13.27 -2.68 8.94
CA GLN A 205 -14.30 -3.65 8.53
C GLN A 205 -14.19 -4.98 9.28
N SER A 206 -15.28 -5.74 9.31
CA SER A 206 -15.39 -7.05 10.00
C SER A 206 -14.54 -8.13 9.37
N ASN A 207 -14.45 -8.14 8.04
CA ASN A 207 -13.78 -9.22 7.29
C ASN A 207 -12.26 -9.19 7.45
N GLN A 208 -11.67 -8.00 7.65
CA GLN A 208 -10.22 -7.79 7.57
C GLN A 208 -9.60 -7.20 8.85
N GLY A 209 -10.42 -6.75 9.81
CA GLY A 209 -9.89 -5.98 10.93
C GLY A 209 -10.77 -5.97 12.17
N LEU A 210 -11.00 -4.78 12.72
CA LEU A 210 -11.67 -4.59 14.02
C LEU A 210 -13.15 -4.98 14.02
N GLY A 211 -13.80 -4.92 12.85
CA GLY A 211 -15.24 -5.08 12.75
C GLY A 211 -16.01 -3.97 13.42
N LEU A 212 -15.53 -2.73 13.36
CA LEU A 212 -16.24 -1.55 13.83
C LEU A 212 -17.25 -1.04 12.80
N ILE A 213 -16.93 -1.15 11.51
CA ILE A 213 -17.76 -0.68 10.40
C ILE A 213 -18.27 -1.89 9.61
N GLY A 214 -19.53 -1.84 9.19
CA GLY A 214 -20.12 -2.82 8.28
C GLY A 214 -21.37 -2.31 7.58
N PRO A 215 -21.96 -3.13 6.69
CA PRO A 215 -23.05 -2.71 5.83
C PRO A 215 -24.36 -2.50 6.60
N ASP A 216 -25.17 -1.56 6.10
CA ASP A 216 -26.50 -1.23 6.60
C ASP A 216 -27.38 -0.77 5.43
N ASP A 217 -28.59 -1.34 5.32
CA ASP A 217 -29.50 -1.07 4.21
C ASP A 217 -29.93 0.40 4.13
N SER A 218 -29.89 1.14 5.25
CA SER A 218 -30.33 2.54 5.29
C SER A 218 -29.19 3.53 5.07
N ASN A 219 -27.97 3.21 5.51
CA ASN A 219 -26.87 4.18 5.61
C ASN A 219 -25.57 3.79 4.88
N LEU A 220 -25.54 2.70 4.10
CA LEU A 220 -24.36 2.06 3.48
C LEU A 220 -23.30 1.56 4.47
N VAL A 221 -22.96 2.34 5.49
CA VAL A 221 -22.02 2.04 6.57
C VAL A 221 -22.62 2.36 7.93
N THR A 222 -22.54 1.42 8.87
CA THR A 222 -23.02 1.57 10.25
C THR A 222 -21.97 1.09 11.25
N ILE A 223 -22.15 1.46 12.51
CA ILE A 223 -21.36 0.90 13.61
C ILE A 223 -21.80 -0.54 13.84
N THR A 224 -20.84 -1.46 13.80
CA THR A 224 -21.04 -2.90 13.99
C THR A 224 -20.40 -3.39 15.30
N ALA A 225 -19.47 -4.34 15.26
CA ALA A 225 -18.91 -5.06 16.41
C ALA A 225 -19.98 -5.84 17.21
N CYS A 226 -20.81 -6.56 16.48
CA CYS A 226 -21.98 -7.23 17.03
C CYS A 226 -21.68 -8.61 17.57
N LYS A 227 -22.46 -9.04 18.57
CA LYS A 227 -22.37 -10.41 19.11
C LYS A 227 -22.80 -11.45 18.08
N SER A 228 -23.80 -11.11 17.27
CA SER A 228 -24.29 -11.94 16.15
C SER A 228 -24.20 -11.16 14.84
N ILE A 229 -23.66 -11.81 13.82
CA ILE A 229 -23.45 -11.27 12.47
C ILE A 229 -24.15 -12.23 11.50
N ASP A 230 -24.80 -11.68 10.49
CA ASP A 230 -25.32 -12.47 9.38
C ASP A 230 -24.13 -12.99 8.53
N PRO A 231 -23.96 -14.32 8.35
CA PRO A 231 -22.89 -14.87 7.53
C PRO A 231 -22.98 -14.50 6.05
N GLU A 232 -24.17 -14.17 5.51
CA GLU A 232 -24.33 -13.86 4.09
C GLU A 232 -24.05 -12.39 3.77
N THR A 233 -24.61 -11.47 4.57
CA THR A 233 -24.49 -10.02 4.33
C THR A 233 -23.38 -9.35 5.13
N GLY A 234 -22.88 -10.00 6.19
CA GLY A 234 -21.99 -9.36 7.17
C GLY A 234 -22.69 -8.30 8.02
N ALA A 235 -24.02 -8.18 7.92
CA ALA A 235 -24.80 -7.21 8.67
C ALA A 235 -24.93 -7.60 10.14
N CYS A 236 -25.08 -6.58 10.99
CA CYS A 236 -25.26 -6.78 12.42
C CYS A 236 -26.71 -7.18 12.74
N LEU A 237 -26.93 -8.41 13.22
CA LEU A 237 -28.25 -8.90 13.64
C LEU A 237 -28.65 -8.41 15.05
N GLY A 238 -27.69 -8.11 15.92
CA GLY A 238 -27.96 -7.60 17.27
C GLY A 238 -26.72 -7.47 18.17
N GLY A 239 -26.83 -6.60 19.18
CA GLY A 239 -25.77 -6.38 20.17
C GLY A 239 -24.59 -5.56 19.66
N LYS A 240 -24.84 -4.35 19.12
CA LYS A 240 -23.81 -3.41 18.64
C LYS A 240 -22.76 -3.13 19.73
N LEU A 241 -21.48 -3.10 19.35
CA LEU A 241 -20.32 -2.90 20.24
C LEU A 241 -20.16 -3.93 21.38
N GLN A 242 -20.81 -5.10 21.30
CA GLN A 242 -20.71 -6.14 22.33
C GLN A 242 -19.75 -7.28 21.96
N SER A 243 -19.06 -7.21 20.82
CA SER A 243 -18.09 -8.24 20.43
C SER A 243 -16.83 -8.20 21.30
N PRO A 244 -16.45 -9.29 21.99
CA PRO A 244 -15.22 -9.37 22.76
C PRO A 244 -13.96 -9.20 21.89
N LYS A 245 -14.01 -9.70 20.64
CA LYS A 245 -12.90 -9.62 19.67
C LYS A 245 -12.59 -8.16 19.29
N PHE A 246 -13.63 -7.35 19.15
CA PHE A 246 -13.50 -5.91 18.88
C PHE A 246 -12.79 -5.19 20.04
N TRP A 247 -13.23 -5.39 21.28
CA TRP A 247 -12.63 -4.74 22.45
C TRP A 247 -11.17 -5.13 22.67
N LEU A 248 -10.81 -6.38 22.39
CA LEU A 248 -9.41 -6.81 22.41
C LEU A 248 -8.59 -6.07 21.34
N GLY A 249 -9.12 -5.93 20.12
CA GLY A 249 -8.49 -5.14 19.06
C GLY A 249 -8.33 -3.67 19.43
N VAL A 250 -9.35 -3.04 20.06
CA VAL A 250 -9.26 -1.65 20.56
C VAL A 250 -8.17 -1.51 21.62
N LEU A 251 -8.02 -2.49 22.52
CA LEU A 251 -6.93 -2.49 23.48
C LEU A 251 -5.56 -2.58 22.77
N GLY A 252 -5.44 -3.41 21.74
CA GLY A 252 -4.26 -3.46 20.86
C GLY A 252 -3.96 -2.13 20.16
N PHE A 253 -5.01 -1.43 19.70
CA PHE A 253 -4.90 -0.09 19.11
C PHE A 253 -4.39 0.93 20.11
N LEU A 254 -4.89 0.91 21.35
CA LEU A 254 -4.44 1.80 22.43
C LEU A 254 -2.97 1.55 22.79
N ILE A 255 -2.55 0.28 22.90
CA ILE A 255 -1.15 -0.09 23.16
C ILE A 255 -0.26 0.42 22.04
N THR A 256 -0.67 0.21 20.78
CA THR A 256 0.08 0.68 19.61
C THR A 256 0.19 2.21 19.61
N SER A 257 -0.94 2.91 19.79
CA SER A 257 -0.99 4.37 19.81
C SER A 257 -0.15 4.97 20.93
N TYR A 258 -0.22 4.39 22.13
CA TYR A 258 0.60 4.82 23.26
C TYR A 258 2.09 4.57 23.02
N GLY A 259 2.44 3.42 22.44
CA GLY A 259 3.81 3.09 22.04
C GLY A 259 4.37 4.08 21.01
N LEU A 260 3.59 4.43 19.98
CA LEU A 260 3.96 5.45 19.00
C LEU A 260 4.09 6.84 19.64
N MET A 261 3.18 7.21 20.54
CA MET A 261 3.24 8.49 21.28
C MET A 261 4.54 8.63 22.09
N LYS A 262 5.04 7.51 22.64
CA LYS A 262 6.32 7.47 23.37
C LYS A 262 7.54 7.24 22.46
N ASN A 263 7.37 7.27 21.14
CA ASN A 263 8.42 6.97 20.14
C ASN A 263 9.11 5.62 20.40
N VAL A 264 8.37 4.63 20.91
CA VAL A 264 8.89 3.28 21.11
C VAL A 264 8.99 2.59 19.75
N LYS A 265 10.17 2.07 19.45
CA LYS A 265 10.47 1.36 18.19
C LYS A 265 9.71 0.04 18.13
N GLY A 266 9.13 -0.27 16.97
CA GLY A 266 8.33 -1.48 16.78
C GLY A 266 7.00 -1.47 17.54
N SER A 267 6.50 -0.28 17.92
CA SER A 267 5.25 -0.12 18.68
C SER A 267 4.03 -0.76 18.02
N MET A 268 3.99 -0.83 16.68
CA MET A 268 2.99 -1.57 15.92
C MET A 268 2.99 -3.07 16.22
N ILE A 269 4.16 -3.70 16.35
CA ILE A 269 4.27 -5.13 16.65
C ILE A 269 3.82 -5.45 18.07
N TYR A 270 4.12 -4.60 19.06
CA TYR A 270 3.70 -4.89 20.43
C TYR A 270 2.17 -4.98 20.57
N GLY A 271 1.43 -4.15 19.84
CA GLY A 271 -0.03 -4.23 19.78
C GLY A 271 -0.50 -5.54 19.14
N ILE A 272 0.05 -5.89 17.97
CA ILE A 272 -0.27 -7.14 17.26
C ILE A 272 0.04 -8.35 18.16
N LEU A 273 1.23 -8.41 18.74
CA LEU A 273 1.67 -9.52 19.60
C LEU A 273 0.79 -9.65 20.82
N PHE A 274 0.44 -8.54 21.49
CA PHE A 274 -0.43 -8.57 22.65
C PHE A 274 -1.80 -9.19 22.31
N VAL A 275 -2.46 -8.68 21.27
CA VAL A 275 -3.78 -9.20 20.85
C VAL A 275 -3.66 -10.66 20.40
N THR A 276 -2.62 -11.00 19.66
CA THR A 276 -2.38 -12.36 19.15
C THR A 276 -2.15 -13.35 20.28
N LEU A 277 -1.31 -13.02 21.27
CA LEU A 277 -1.03 -13.88 22.43
C LEU A 277 -2.29 -14.14 23.26
N VAL A 278 -3.12 -13.12 23.46
CA VAL A 278 -4.41 -13.27 24.16
C VAL A 278 -5.37 -14.14 23.35
N SER A 279 -5.36 -14.02 22.02
CA SER A 279 -6.21 -14.82 21.13
C SER A 279 -5.76 -16.26 20.91
N TRP A 280 -4.59 -16.67 21.39
CA TRP A 280 -4.16 -18.08 21.33
C TRP A 280 -4.74 -18.96 22.45
N PHE A 281 -5.33 -18.36 23.50
CA PHE A 281 -5.99 -19.11 24.55
C PHE A 281 -7.32 -19.70 24.07
N ARG A 282 -7.36 -21.03 23.86
CA ARG A 282 -8.50 -21.74 23.26
C ARG A 282 -9.82 -21.57 24.01
N HIS A 283 -9.79 -21.55 25.33
CA HIS A 283 -10.99 -21.52 26.18
C HIS A 283 -11.58 -20.10 26.40
N THR A 284 -11.37 -19.18 25.45
CA THR A 284 -11.85 -17.79 25.55
C THR A 284 -12.71 -17.41 24.35
N GLU A 285 -13.66 -16.49 24.53
CA GLU A 285 -14.53 -16.00 23.45
C GLU A 285 -13.77 -15.22 22.34
N VAL A 286 -12.50 -14.89 22.60
CA VAL A 286 -11.58 -14.19 21.70
C VAL A 286 -10.58 -15.12 21.01
N THR A 287 -10.77 -16.43 21.12
CA THR A 287 -9.86 -17.43 20.55
C THR A 287 -9.83 -17.38 19.02
N TYR A 288 -8.62 -17.49 18.47
CA TYR A 288 -8.40 -17.77 17.05
C TYR A 288 -8.53 -19.26 16.72
N PHE A 289 -8.41 -20.13 17.73
CA PHE A 289 -8.51 -21.59 17.61
C PHE A 289 -9.76 -22.10 18.36
N PRO A 290 -10.97 -21.90 17.82
CA PRO A 290 -12.17 -22.46 18.43
C PRO A 290 -12.08 -24.00 18.51
N ASP A 291 -12.85 -24.62 19.39
CA ASP A 291 -12.92 -26.08 19.52
C ASP A 291 -13.81 -26.68 18.40
N THR A 292 -13.39 -26.43 17.16
CA THR A 292 -13.98 -26.97 15.93
C THR A 292 -12.91 -27.73 15.14
N LEU A 293 -13.32 -28.61 14.23
CA LEU A 293 -12.41 -29.35 13.34
C LEU A 293 -11.38 -28.44 12.64
N ILE A 294 -11.81 -27.26 12.21
CA ILE A 294 -10.95 -26.25 11.59
C ILE A 294 -10.00 -25.60 12.61
N GLY A 295 -10.51 -25.25 13.79
CA GLY A 295 -9.67 -24.68 14.86
C GLY A 295 -8.62 -25.67 15.38
N ASP A 296 -8.94 -26.97 15.43
CA ASP A 296 -7.99 -28.04 15.73
C ASP A 296 -6.93 -28.20 14.63
N GLY A 297 -7.34 -28.13 13.36
CA GLY A 297 -6.43 -28.15 12.21
C GLY A 297 -5.43 -26.97 12.25
N ASN A 298 -5.94 -25.75 12.44
CA ASN A 298 -5.13 -24.55 12.57
C ASN A 298 -4.20 -24.62 13.79
N PHE A 299 -4.67 -25.15 14.91
CA PHE A 299 -3.84 -25.32 16.11
C PHE A 299 -2.76 -26.39 15.92
N SER A 300 -3.05 -27.47 15.20
CA SER A 300 -2.06 -28.50 14.86
C SER A 300 -0.96 -27.97 13.95
N TYR A 301 -1.31 -27.07 13.02
CA TYR A 301 -0.36 -26.38 12.16
C TYR A 301 0.46 -25.37 12.98
N PHE A 302 -0.17 -24.58 13.84
CA PHE A 302 0.50 -23.67 14.78
C PHE A 302 1.53 -24.36 15.68
N LYS A 303 1.25 -25.58 16.16
CA LYS A 303 2.20 -26.37 16.96
C LYS A 303 3.50 -26.70 16.21
N LYS A 304 3.49 -26.70 14.88
CA LYS A 304 4.70 -26.78 14.08
C LYS A 304 5.35 -25.40 14.08
N ILE A 305 5.98 -25.02 15.20
CA ILE A 305 6.53 -23.66 15.43
C ILE A 305 7.47 -23.23 14.29
N VAL A 306 8.22 -24.19 13.73
CA VAL A 306 9.04 -24.02 12.55
C VAL A 306 8.66 -25.09 11.54
N ASP A 307 8.15 -24.67 10.39
CA ASP A 307 7.85 -25.56 9.26
C ASP A 307 8.11 -24.81 7.94
N PHE A 308 8.61 -25.54 6.94
CA PHE A 308 8.80 -24.99 5.60
C PHE A 308 7.60 -25.39 4.74
N HIS A 309 6.60 -24.52 4.71
CA HIS A 309 5.41 -24.72 3.89
C HIS A 309 5.76 -24.52 2.42
N LYS A 310 5.54 -25.54 1.59
CA LYS A 310 5.75 -25.45 0.14
C LYS A 310 4.48 -24.86 -0.50
N ILE A 311 4.67 -23.93 -1.43
CA ILE A 311 3.57 -23.40 -2.22
C ILE A 311 3.08 -24.50 -3.17
N GLU A 312 1.80 -24.87 -3.06
CA GLU A 312 1.18 -25.93 -3.86
C GLU A 312 0.01 -25.41 -4.71
N SER A 313 -0.72 -24.41 -4.22
CA SER A 313 -1.98 -23.95 -4.82
C SER A 313 -1.90 -22.61 -5.52
N THR A 314 -0.90 -21.75 -5.25
CA THR A 314 -0.86 -20.36 -5.79
C THR A 314 0.24 -20.09 -6.81
N ALA A 315 1.30 -20.90 -6.86
CA ALA A 315 2.41 -20.70 -7.78
C ALA A 315 2.03 -21.09 -9.23
N TRP A 316 2.37 -20.24 -10.21
CA TRP A 316 2.16 -20.47 -11.64
C TRP A 316 0.71 -20.73 -12.07
N VAL A 317 -0.25 -20.09 -11.39
CA VAL A 317 -1.69 -20.30 -11.61
C VAL A 317 -2.24 -19.41 -12.74
N PHE A 318 -1.50 -19.26 -13.82
CA PHE A 318 -1.91 -18.37 -14.92
C PHE A 318 -3.02 -18.97 -15.78
N SER A 319 -4.01 -18.15 -16.12
CA SER A 319 -5.09 -18.49 -17.03
C SER A 319 -5.27 -17.39 -18.08
N PHE A 320 -4.94 -17.73 -19.33
CA PHE A 320 -5.10 -16.83 -20.48
C PHE A 320 -6.45 -16.98 -21.19
N SER A 321 -7.31 -17.89 -20.73
CA SER A 321 -8.58 -18.23 -21.40
C SER A 321 -9.55 -17.06 -21.53
N ASP A 322 -9.52 -16.13 -20.59
CA ASP A 322 -10.46 -15.01 -20.51
C ASP A 322 -9.94 -13.71 -21.16
N PHE A 323 -8.76 -13.69 -21.77
CA PHE A 323 -8.14 -12.46 -22.31
C PHE A 323 -8.87 -11.84 -23.51
N ASN A 324 -9.88 -12.53 -24.05
CA ASN A 324 -10.76 -11.98 -25.08
C ASN A 324 -11.90 -11.12 -24.50
N LYS A 325 -12.09 -11.14 -23.17
CA LYS A 325 -13.13 -10.37 -22.48
C LYS A 325 -12.71 -8.92 -22.31
N ARG A 326 -13.66 -7.98 -22.43
CA ARG A 326 -13.41 -6.54 -22.31
C ARG A 326 -12.99 -6.14 -20.90
N GLU A 327 -13.57 -6.79 -19.90
CA GLU A 327 -13.33 -6.56 -18.48
C GLU A 327 -11.87 -6.79 -18.09
N VAL A 328 -11.20 -7.75 -18.74
CA VAL A 328 -9.78 -8.07 -18.51
C VAL A 328 -8.87 -6.93 -18.97
N TRP A 329 -9.18 -6.32 -20.12
CA TRP A 329 -8.44 -5.16 -20.63
C TRP A 329 -8.68 -3.89 -19.80
N GLU A 330 -9.91 -3.70 -19.32
CA GLU A 330 -10.24 -2.61 -18.39
C GLU A 330 -9.50 -2.77 -17.05
N ALA A 331 -9.44 -4.00 -16.52
CA ALA A 331 -8.66 -4.33 -15.32
C ALA A 331 -7.16 -4.09 -15.53
N LEU A 332 -6.62 -4.54 -16.67
CA LEU A 332 -5.21 -4.34 -17.04
C LEU A 332 -4.85 -2.86 -17.09
N ALA A 333 -5.66 -2.06 -17.82
CA ALA A 333 -5.45 -0.63 -17.92
C ALA A 333 -5.55 0.04 -16.54
N THR A 334 -6.49 -0.42 -15.71
CA THR A 334 -6.72 0.13 -14.37
C THR A 334 -5.56 -0.13 -13.42
N LEU A 335 -5.11 -1.38 -13.32
CA LEU A 335 -3.92 -1.74 -12.55
C LEU A 335 -2.71 -0.95 -13.07
N PHE A 336 -2.56 -0.87 -14.39
CA PHE A 336 -1.44 -0.17 -15.01
C PHE A 336 -1.37 1.31 -14.62
N TYR A 337 -2.44 2.10 -14.76
CA TYR A 337 -2.32 3.51 -14.39
C TYR A 337 -2.27 3.72 -12.86
N VAL A 338 -2.96 2.89 -12.07
CA VAL A 338 -2.94 2.98 -10.61
C VAL A 338 -1.53 2.73 -10.11
N ASP A 339 -0.87 1.69 -10.59
CA ASP A 339 0.49 1.34 -10.19
C ASP A 339 1.49 2.43 -10.62
N VAL A 340 1.38 2.97 -11.85
CA VAL A 340 2.21 4.09 -12.31
C VAL A 340 2.14 5.24 -11.31
N ILE A 341 0.93 5.67 -10.96
CA ILE A 341 0.72 6.90 -10.19
C ILE A 341 1.06 6.67 -8.72
N ALA A 342 0.54 5.60 -8.12
CA ALA A 342 0.72 5.30 -6.71
C ALA A 342 2.19 5.00 -6.39
N MET A 343 2.85 4.15 -7.18
CA MET A 343 4.23 3.77 -6.93
C MET A 343 5.21 4.90 -7.15
N THR A 344 5.02 5.66 -8.22
CA THR A 344 5.83 6.84 -8.45
C THR A 344 5.66 7.85 -7.31
N GLY A 345 4.42 8.08 -6.87
CA GLY A 345 4.13 9.00 -5.76
C GLY A 345 4.81 8.58 -4.47
N ILE A 346 4.69 7.31 -4.09
CA ILE A 346 5.29 6.79 -2.84
C ILE A 346 6.81 6.77 -2.93
N MET A 347 7.39 6.28 -4.03
CA MET A 347 8.86 6.25 -4.19
C MET A 347 9.46 7.66 -4.15
N TYR A 348 8.84 8.62 -4.83
CA TYR A 348 9.28 10.01 -4.79
C TYR A 348 9.18 10.59 -3.37
N THR A 349 8.06 10.37 -2.68
CA THR A 349 7.86 10.80 -1.29
C THR A 349 8.92 10.19 -0.36
N MET A 350 9.24 8.91 -0.54
CA MET A 350 10.29 8.25 0.25
C MET A 350 11.69 8.78 -0.09
N ALA A 351 11.96 9.04 -1.37
CA ALA A 351 13.20 9.65 -1.80
C ALA A 351 13.37 11.06 -1.20
N GLU A 352 12.29 11.84 -1.13
CA GLU A 352 12.28 13.18 -0.53
C GLU A 352 12.56 13.10 0.98
N ILE A 353 11.88 12.20 1.70
CA ILE A 353 12.15 11.94 3.12
C ILE A 353 13.60 11.48 3.36
N GLY A 354 14.17 10.73 2.41
CA GLY A 354 15.54 10.23 2.45
C GLY A 354 16.60 11.23 1.98
N GLU A 355 16.21 12.44 1.58
CA GLU A 355 17.11 13.46 0.99
C GLU A 355 17.82 12.98 -0.29
N PHE A 356 17.17 12.12 -1.09
CA PHE A 356 17.70 11.56 -2.34
C PHE A 356 17.22 12.26 -3.61
N VAL A 357 16.43 13.33 -3.49
CA VAL A 357 15.83 14.07 -4.61
C VAL A 357 16.73 15.24 -5.02
N ASP A 358 17.07 15.30 -6.30
CA ASP A 358 17.83 16.38 -6.91
C ASP A 358 16.94 17.60 -7.22
N GLU A 359 17.56 18.77 -7.42
CA GLU A 359 16.88 20.02 -7.82
C GLU A 359 16.04 19.90 -9.11
N LYS A 360 16.34 18.90 -9.96
CA LYS A 360 15.60 18.60 -11.21
C LYS A 360 14.35 17.73 -10.99
N GLY A 361 14.05 17.35 -9.75
CA GLY A 361 12.93 16.49 -9.38
C GLY A 361 13.11 15.02 -9.79
N ASN A 362 14.34 14.56 -9.98
CA ASN A 362 14.69 13.14 -10.12
C ASN A 362 15.32 12.67 -8.80
N PHE A 363 15.36 11.37 -8.53
CA PHE A 363 16.08 10.84 -7.37
C PHE A 363 17.16 9.82 -7.74
N GLU A 364 18.16 9.68 -6.86
CA GLU A 364 19.27 8.75 -7.07
C GLU A 364 18.78 7.31 -7.28
N GLY A 365 19.16 6.67 -8.38
CA GLY A 365 18.80 5.28 -8.66
C GLY A 365 17.37 5.06 -9.16
N GLU A 366 16.63 6.13 -9.50
CA GLU A 366 15.23 6.10 -9.97
C GLU A 366 14.96 5.01 -11.04
N TYR A 367 15.79 4.94 -12.09
CA TYR A 367 15.62 3.97 -13.18
C TYR A 367 15.71 2.52 -12.68
N MET A 368 16.70 2.21 -11.83
CA MET A 368 16.86 0.85 -11.28
C MET A 368 15.77 0.54 -10.26
N ALA A 369 15.34 1.52 -9.46
CA ALA A 369 14.25 1.34 -8.51
C ALA A 369 12.95 0.91 -9.22
N TYR A 370 12.64 1.55 -10.35
CA TYR A 370 11.46 1.20 -11.16
C TYR A 370 11.55 -0.15 -11.87
N ILE A 371 12.75 -0.55 -12.32
CA ILE A 371 12.95 -1.89 -12.88
C ILE A 371 12.77 -2.96 -11.80
N VAL A 372 13.33 -2.74 -10.61
CA VAL A 372 13.19 -3.66 -9.47
C VAL A 372 11.74 -3.83 -9.08
N ASP A 373 10.99 -2.73 -9.04
CA ASP A 373 9.56 -2.71 -8.74
C ASP A 373 8.76 -3.57 -9.72
N ALA A 374 8.93 -3.34 -11.03
CA ALA A 374 8.27 -4.12 -12.07
C ALA A 374 8.70 -5.61 -12.06
N ALA A 375 9.99 -5.88 -11.88
CA ALA A 375 10.50 -7.25 -11.74
C ALA A 375 9.92 -7.95 -10.50
N GLY A 376 9.79 -7.21 -9.39
CA GLY A 376 9.15 -7.67 -8.17
C GLY A 376 7.68 -8.04 -8.38
N THR A 377 6.95 -7.23 -9.15
CA THR A 377 5.56 -7.53 -9.54
C THR A 377 5.46 -8.79 -10.40
N ILE A 378 6.38 -9.00 -11.34
CA ILE A 378 6.43 -10.23 -12.16
C ILE A 378 6.69 -11.46 -11.28
N VAL A 379 7.67 -11.37 -10.37
CA VAL A 379 7.99 -12.47 -9.43
C VAL A 379 6.82 -12.71 -8.47
N GLY A 380 6.20 -11.65 -7.96
CA GLY A 380 5.07 -11.74 -7.05
C GLY A 380 3.85 -12.41 -7.67
N SER A 381 3.45 -11.95 -8.85
CA SER A 381 2.33 -12.55 -9.61
C SER A 381 2.59 -14.00 -9.98
N ALA A 382 3.83 -14.40 -10.29
CA ALA A 382 4.19 -15.80 -10.50
C ALA A 382 4.01 -16.68 -9.24
N LEU A 383 4.13 -16.10 -8.04
CA LEU A 383 3.91 -16.79 -6.76
C LEU A 383 2.45 -16.68 -6.26
N GLY A 384 1.60 -15.91 -6.95
CA GLY A 384 0.19 -15.70 -6.60
C GLY A 384 -0.11 -14.48 -5.73
N VAL A 385 0.86 -13.59 -5.53
CA VAL A 385 0.63 -12.28 -4.87
C VAL A 385 0.50 -11.17 -5.92
N THR A 386 -0.03 -10.02 -5.52
CA THR A 386 -0.25 -8.91 -6.46
C THR A 386 1.01 -8.06 -6.67
N THR A 387 0.85 -6.92 -7.34
CA THR A 387 1.86 -5.89 -7.60
C THR A 387 2.69 -5.58 -6.35
N THR A 388 4.01 -5.60 -6.50
CA THR A 388 4.93 -5.20 -5.42
C THR A 388 4.89 -3.69 -5.29
N ALA A 389 4.91 -3.20 -4.05
CA ALA A 389 4.93 -1.79 -3.74
C ALA A 389 6.07 -1.41 -2.77
N THR A 390 6.45 -0.15 -2.79
CA THR A 390 7.38 0.44 -1.81
C THR A 390 6.60 0.82 -0.55
N PHE A 391 7.10 0.42 0.61
CA PHE A 391 6.40 0.64 1.88
C PHE A 391 6.83 1.95 2.53
N VAL A 392 5.83 2.73 2.99
CA VAL A 392 6.00 4.04 3.63
C VAL A 392 6.69 3.91 5.00
N GLU A 393 6.57 2.73 5.61
CA GLU A 393 7.25 2.28 6.82
C GLU A 393 8.78 2.35 6.72
N SER A 394 9.32 2.33 5.49
CA SER A 394 10.74 2.60 5.23
C SER A 394 11.17 3.95 5.79
N SER A 395 10.25 4.92 5.89
CA SER A 395 10.52 6.22 6.54
C SER A 395 10.91 6.11 8.02
N ALA A 396 10.44 5.08 8.75
CA ALA A 396 10.84 4.85 10.12
C ALA A 396 12.32 4.43 10.20
N GLY A 397 12.77 3.55 9.29
CA GLY A 397 14.18 3.16 9.18
C GLY A 397 15.07 4.32 8.71
N MET A 398 14.60 5.14 7.77
CA MET A 398 15.34 6.33 7.33
C MET A 398 15.56 7.33 8.49
N ARG A 399 14.55 7.51 9.36
CA ARG A 399 14.69 8.33 10.58
C ARG A 399 15.67 7.76 11.61
N GLU A 400 15.85 6.44 11.62
CA GLU A 400 16.86 5.76 12.44
C GLU A 400 18.28 5.86 11.87
N GLY A 401 18.43 6.49 10.69
CA GLY A 401 19.70 6.76 10.05
C GLY A 401 20.06 5.78 8.93
N GLY A 402 19.11 4.95 8.47
CA GLY A 402 19.29 4.12 7.28
C GLY A 402 19.31 4.97 6.02
N ARG A 403 20.40 4.90 5.25
CA ARG A 403 20.61 5.72 4.04
C ARG A 403 21.08 4.92 2.84
N THR A 404 21.30 3.61 2.97
CA THR A 404 21.80 2.80 1.86
C THR A 404 20.92 1.60 1.57
N GLY A 405 21.14 0.99 0.40
CA GLY A 405 20.55 -0.28 0.03
C GLY A 405 20.90 -1.43 0.96
N LEU A 406 21.92 -1.30 1.82
CA LEU A 406 22.22 -2.29 2.85
C LEU A 406 21.03 -2.47 3.81
N THR A 407 20.32 -1.38 4.14
CA THR A 407 19.07 -1.44 4.91
C THR A 407 18.04 -2.34 4.21
N ALA A 408 17.85 -2.18 2.89
CA ALA A 408 16.90 -2.98 2.11
C ALA A 408 17.31 -4.46 1.99
N VAL A 409 18.61 -4.74 1.85
CA VAL A 409 19.13 -6.13 1.86
C VAL A 409 18.87 -6.79 3.21
N ILE A 410 19.12 -6.10 4.32
CA ILE A 410 18.85 -6.64 5.67
C ILE A 410 17.35 -6.87 5.89
N ILE A 411 16.48 -5.97 5.40
CA ILE A 411 15.02 -6.17 5.41
C ILE A 411 14.66 -7.45 4.65
N GLY A 412 15.22 -7.65 3.46
CA GLY A 412 15.02 -8.87 2.68
C GLY A 412 15.50 -10.13 3.40
N LEU A 413 16.62 -10.07 4.13
CA LEU A 413 17.08 -11.16 4.99
C LEU A 413 16.12 -11.44 6.16
N PHE A 414 15.48 -10.42 6.73
CA PHE A 414 14.46 -10.63 7.75
C PHE A 414 13.18 -11.29 7.18
N PHE A 415 12.78 -10.96 5.95
CA PHE A 415 11.71 -11.68 5.24
C PHE A 415 12.11 -13.12 4.86
N PHE A 416 13.39 -13.36 4.59
CA PHE A 416 13.89 -14.74 4.46
C PHE A 416 13.75 -15.51 5.76
N LEU A 417 14.14 -14.90 6.89
CA LEU A 417 14.02 -15.52 8.21
C LEU A 417 12.55 -15.75 8.60
N SER A 418 11.61 -14.90 8.17
CA SER A 418 10.19 -15.09 8.46
C SER A 418 9.59 -16.33 7.81
N LEU A 419 10.20 -16.87 6.73
CA LEU A 419 9.75 -18.10 6.08
C LEU A 419 9.75 -19.30 7.03
N PHE A 420 10.73 -19.39 7.92
CA PHE A 420 10.82 -20.47 8.92
C PHE A 420 9.73 -20.37 9.99
N PHE A 421 9.16 -19.18 10.20
CA PHE A 421 8.10 -18.93 11.18
C PHE A 421 6.71 -18.80 10.52
N THR A 422 6.53 -19.36 9.32
CA THR A 422 5.27 -19.30 8.57
C THR A 422 4.06 -19.76 9.42
N PRO A 423 4.11 -20.88 10.17
CA PRO A 423 2.98 -21.34 10.97
C PRO A 423 2.60 -20.39 12.12
N LEU A 424 3.58 -19.67 12.65
CA LEU A 424 3.38 -18.64 13.65
C LEU A 424 2.67 -17.41 13.04
N LEU A 425 3.11 -16.99 11.86
CA LEU A 425 2.61 -15.78 11.18
C LEU A 425 1.21 -15.97 10.57
N SER A 426 0.88 -17.18 10.10
CA SER A 426 -0.47 -17.46 9.59
C SER A 426 -1.54 -17.52 10.68
N SER A 427 -1.12 -17.71 11.94
CA SER A 427 -1.94 -17.78 13.15
C SER A 427 -2.28 -16.43 13.77
N VAL A 428 -1.88 -15.32 13.13
CA VAL A 428 -2.24 -13.97 13.58
C VAL A 428 -3.69 -13.68 13.20
N PRO A 429 -4.56 -13.31 14.17
CA PRO A 429 -5.97 -13.08 13.90
C PRO A 429 -6.24 -11.74 13.21
N PRO A 430 -7.32 -11.62 12.41
CA PRO A 430 -7.67 -10.36 11.72
C PRO A 430 -7.89 -9.16 12.65
N TRP A 431 -8.47 -9.38 13.84
CA TRP A 431 -8.70 -8.29 14.82
C TRP A 431 -7.41 -7.77 15.49
N ALA A 432 -6.28 -8.50 15.39
CA ALA A 432 -4.95 -7.96 15.76
C ALA A 432 -4.38 -7.04 14.68
N ILE A 433 -4.70 -7.35 13.42
CA ILE A 433 -4.22 -6.64 12.22
C ILE A 433 -4.94 -5.32 12.01
N GLY A 434 -6.27 -5.30 12.16
CA GLY A 434 -7.11 -4.13 11.91
C GLY A 434 -6.60 -2.83 12.55
N PRO A 435 -6.27 -2.82 13.86
CA PRO A 435 -5.66 -1.67 14.53
C PRO A 435 -4.41 -1.13 13.85
N SER A 436 -3.53 -2.01 13.40
CA SER A 436 -2.27 -1.63 12.76
C SER A 436 -2.51 -0.99 11.40
N LEU A 437 -3.48 -1.48 10.62
CA LEU A 437 -3.89 -0.86 9.35
C LEU A 437 -4.43 0.56 9.54
N VAL A 438 -5.22 0.78 10.60
CA VAL A 438 -5.68 2.13 10.97
C VAL A 438 -4.50 3.04 11.31
N MET A 439 -3.52 2.54 12.06
CA MET A 439 -2.31 3.31 12.41
C MET A 439 -1.43 3.63 11.19
N VAL A 440 -1.35 2.73 10.21
CA VAL A 440 -0.68 3.01 8.92
C VAL A 440 -1.38 4.15 8.19
N GLY A 441 -2.73 4.15 8.16
CA GLY A 441 -3.50 5.26 7.62
C GLY A 441 -3.20 6.59 8.32
N VAL A 442 -3.09 6.60 9.65
CA VAL A 442 -2.68 7.78 10.43
C VAL A 442 -1.28 8.27 10.04
N MET A 443 -0.32 7.37 9.81
CA MET A 443 1.03 7.74 9.39
C MET A 443 1.07 8.36 8.00
N MET A 444 0.30 7.81 7.05
CA MET A 444 0.18 8.36 5.70
C MET A 444 -0.55 9.69 5.69
N MET A 445 -1.42 9.95 6.67
CA MET A 445 -2.16 11.20 6.77
C MET A 445 -1.27 12.44 6.94
N LYS A 446 -0.03 12.26 7.41
CA LYS A 446 0.94 13.33 7.64
C LYS A 446 1.25 14.15 6.37
N VAL A 447 1.17 13.55 5.18
CA VAL A 447 1.50 14.21 3.90
C VAL A 447 0.46 15.26 3.47
N VAL A 448 -0.75 15.22 4.04
CA VAL A 448 -1.80 16.18 3.69
C VAL A 448 -1.47 17.61 4.08
N LYS A 449 -0.64 17.79 5.11
CA LYS A 449 -0.19 19.12 5.53
C LYS A 449 0.66 19.82 4.45
N ASP A 450 1.24 19.05 3.53
CA ASP A 450 2.14 19.56 2.48
C ASP A 450 1.37 19.89 1.18
N ILE A 451 0.04 19.71 1.17
CA ILE A 451 -0.84 20.14 0.09
C ILE A 451 -1.21 21.61 0.30
N ASP A 452 -1.15 22.43 -0.75
CA ASP A 452 -1.59 23.82 -0.69
C ASP A 452 -3.12 23.92 -0.66
N TRP A 453 -3.67 23.98 0.55
CA TRP A 453 -5.11 24.12 0.80
C TRP A 453 -5.66 25.52 0.48
N SER A 454 -4.79 26.52 0.30
CA SER A 454 -5.23 27.87 -0.05
C SER A 454 -5.62 27.98 -1.53
N ASN A 455 -5.01 27.14 -2.37
CA ASN A 455 -5.32 27.06 -3.78
C ASN A 455 -6.44 26.03 -4.05
N VAL A 456 -7.65 26.51 -4.33
CA VAL A 456 -8.84 25.68 -4.61
C VAL A 456 -8.60 24.71 -5.79
N LYS A 457 -7.78 25.12 -6.77
CA LYS A 457 -7.42 24.28 -7.94
C LYS A 457 -6.70 23.00 -7.55
N GLU A 458 -5.98 23.00 -6.43
CA GLU A 458 -5.25 21.85 -5.91
C GLU A 458 -6.00 21.15 -4.77
N ALA A 459 -6.63 21.94 -3.88
CA ALA A 459 -7.36 21.45 -2.72
C ALA A 459 -8.57 20.58 -3.11
N VAL A 460 -9.35 20.98 -4.12
CA VAL A 460 -10.57 20.26 -4.52
C VAL A 460 -10.25 18.87 -5.11
N PRO A 461 -9.34 18.74 -6.09
CA PRO A 461 -8.86 17.44 -6.54
C PRO A 461 -8.31 16.57 -5.41
N ALA A 462 -7.49 17.14 -4.52
CA ALA A 462 -6.90 16.41 -3.41
C ALA A 462 -7.97 15.85 -2.47
N PHE A 463 -8.96 16.66 -2.11
CA PHE A 463 -10.09 16.23 -1.29
C PHE A 463 -10.90 15.11 -1.94
N ALA A 464 -11.22 15.25 -3.24
CA ALA A 464 -11.97 14.26 -3.99
C ALA A 464 -11.27 12.89 -4.02
N ILE A 465 -9.95 12.88 -4.22
CA ILE A 465 -9.14 11.65 -4.16
C ILE A 465 -9.29 10.98 -2.80
N MET A 466 -9.08 11.74 -1.72
CA MET A 466 -9.07 11.20 -0.37
C MET A 466 -10.41 10.62 0.08
N ILE A 467 -11.53 11.24 -0.32
CA ILE A 467 -12.86 10.79 0.08
C ILE A 467 -13.41 9.68 -0.81
N LEU A 468 -13.15 9.72 -2.12
CA LEU A 468 -13.72 8.76 -3.07
C LEU A 468 -13.04 7.40 -3.00
N MET A 469 -11.73 7.33 -2.70
CA MET A 469 -11.03 6.05 -2.57
C MET A 469 -11.69 5.10 -1.55
N PRO A 470 -11.90 5.49 -0.27
CA PRO A 470 -12.56 4.63 0.70
C PRO A 470 -14.04 4.39 0.39
N LEU A 471 -14.79 5.43 0.00
CA LEU A 471 -16.23 5.33 -0.18
C LEU A 471 -16.65 4.53 -1.41
N THR A 472 -15.85 4.55 -2.48
CA THR A 472 -16.12 3.75 -3.68
C THR A 472 -15.41 2.41 -3.67
N TYR A 473 -14.66 2.12 -2.60
CA TYR A 473 -13.84 0.91 -2.46
C TYR A 473 -12.86 0.68 -3.64
N SER A 474 -12.49 1.75 -4.32
CA SER A 474 -11.71 1.72 -5.57
C SER A 474 -10.71 2.86 -5.62
N ILE A 475 -9.42 2.50 -5.53
CA ILE A 475 -8.30 3.45 -5.62
C ILE A 475 -8.33 4.17 -6.98
N ALA A 476 -8.57 3.40 -8.03
CA ALA A 476 -8.78 3.82 -9.40
C ALA A 476 -9.76 4.98 -9.53
N ASN A 477 -10.98 4.80 -9.00
CA ASN A 477 -12.04 5.82 -9.08
C ASN A 477 -11.63 7.12 -8.39
N GLY A 478 -10.95 7.04 -7.24
CA GLY A 478 -10.44 8.21 -6.55
C GLY A 478 -9.39 8.98 -7.35
N ILE A 479 -8.43 8.27 -7.96
CA ILE A 479 -7.39 8.90 -8.80
C ILE A 479 -8.01 9.58 -10.02
N VAL A 480 -8.91 8.89 -10.74
CA VAL A 480 -9.57 9.41 -11.94
C VAL A 480 -10.38 10.66 -11.62
N ALA A 481 -11.14 10.66 -10.52
CA ALA A 481 -11.91 11.82 -10.10
C ALA A 481 -11.00 13.02 -9.77
N GLY A 482 -9.89 12.78 -9.06
CA GLY A 482 -8.90 13.81 -8.75
C GLY A 482 -8.27 14.44 -9.97
N ILE A 483 -7.68 13.62 -10.85
CA ILE A 483 -7.04 14.11 -12.08
C ILE A 483 -8.06 14.79 -12.99
N GLY A 484 -9.26 14.21 -13.12
CA GLY A 484 -10.35 14.79 -13.90
C GLY A 484 -10.74 16.18 -13.41
N LEU A 485 -10.91 16.36 -12.09
CA LEU A 485 -11.19 17.67 -11.49
C LEU A 485 -10.03 18.65 -11.68
N TYR A 486 -8.79 18.21 -11.51
CA TYR A 486 -7.62 19.08 -11.71
C TYR A 486 -7.52 19.59 -13.16
N VAL A 487 -7.73 18.70 -14.12
CA VAL A 487 -7.73 19.03 -15.55
C VAL A 487 -8.91 19.95 -15.87
N ALA A 488 -10.11 19.65 -15.38
CA ALA A 488 -11.28 20.50 -15.59
C ALA A 488 -11.08 21.93 -15.05
N LEU A 489 -10.62 22.07 -13.81
CA LEU A 489 -10.34 23.38 -13.20
C LEU A 489 -9.23 24.13 -13.95
N SER A 490 -8.19 23.42 -14.41
CA SER A 490 -7.13 24.01 -15.22
C SER A 490 -7.63 24.51 -16.57
N LEU A 491 -8.54 23.77 -17.22
CA LEU A 491 -9.17 24.18 -18.47
C LEU A 491 -10.07 25.40 -18.28
N PHE A 492 -10.86 25.46 -17.20
CA PHE A 492 -11.70 26.61 -16.89
C PHE A 492 -10.88 27.88 -16.61
N ASP A 493 -9.80 27.75 -15.84
CA ASP A 493 -8.89 28.87 -15.54
C ASP A 493 -8.21 29.39 -16.82
N TYR A 494 -7.76 28.47 -17.69
CA TYR A 494 -7.19 28.83 -18.99
C TYR A 494 -8.22 29.53 -19.90
N ALA A 495 -9.46 29.02 -19.96
CA ALA A 495 -10.53 29.65 -20.73
C ALA A 495 -10.88 31.05 -20.19
N ALA A 496 -10.97 31.23 -18.87
CA ALA A 496 -11.22 32.52 -18.24
C ALA A 496 -10.08 33.52 -18.52
N SER A 497 -8.83 33.06 -18.49
CA SER A 497 -7.66 33.87 -18.86
C SER A 497 -7.71 34.33 -20.31
N ILE A 498 -8.10 33.45 -21.25
CA ILE A 498 -8.30 33.81 -22.67
C ILE A 498 -9.41 34.85 -22.82
N ILE A 499 -10.54 34.68 -22.15
CA ILE A 499 -11.67 35.63 -22.22
C ILE A 499 -11.24 37.00 -21.68
N ASN A 500 -10.52 37.03 -20.56
CA ASN A 500 -9.99 38.27 -19.98
C ASN A 500 -8.96 38.94 -20.89
N TRP A 501 -8.10 38.15 -21.54
CA TRP A 501 -7.12 38.65 -22.51
C TRP A 501 -7.81 39.24 -23.75
N LEU A 502 -8.80 38.55 -24.33
CA LEU A 502 -9.61 39.05 -25.44
C LEU A 502 -10.36 40.34 -25.05
N GLY A 503 -10.91 40.40 -23.84
CA GLY A 503 -11.56 41.60 -23.31
C GLY A 503 -10.60 42.77 -23.11
N LYS A 504 -9.34 42.50 -22.75
CA LYS A 504 -8.27 43.52 -22.64
C LYS A 504 -7.84 44.01 -24.03
N MET A 505 -7.62 43.11 -24.98
CA MET A 505 -7.32 43.43 -26.38
C MET A 505 -8.42 44.27 -27.02
N ARG A 506 -9.70 43.89 -26.84
CA ARG A 506 -10.84 44.67 -27.33
C ARG A 506 -10.87 46.08 -26.75
N ARG A 507 -10.56 46.24 -25.44
CA ARG A 507 -10.47 47.57 -24.81
C ARG A 507 -9.30 48.40 -25.34
N VAL A 508 -8.15 47.78 -25.62
CA VAL A 508 -7.00 48.47 -26.23
C VAL A 508 -7.32 48.93 -27.64
N VAL A 509 -7.90 48.05 -28.48
CA VAL A 509 -8.30 48.39 -29.86
C VAL A 509 -9.34 49.50 -29.88
N ILE A 510 -10.36 49.47 -29.00
CA ILE A 510 -11.35 50.55 -28.90
C ILE A 510 -10.68 51.88 -28.47
N LYS A 511 -9.71 51.83 -27.55
CA LYS A 511 -9.01 53.01 -27.08
C LYS A 511 -8.12 53.62 -28.18
N GLU A 512 -7.43 52.80 -28.96
CA GLU A 512 -6.65 53.24 -30.12
C GLU A 512 -7.56 53.81 -31.20
N HIS A 513 -8.69 53.16 -31.51
CA HIS A 513 -9.64 53.67 -32.50
C HIS A 513 -10.24 55.03 -32.08
N ASN A 514 -10.54 55.21 -30.79
CA ASN A 514 -11.01 56.49 -30.26
C ASN A 514 -9.92 57.57 -30.28
N GLN A 515 -8.64 57.22 -30.07
CA GLN A 515 -7.54 58.18 -30.17
C GLN A 515 -7.27 58.60 -31.62
N VAL A 516 -7.34 57.67 -32.58
CA VAL A 516 -7.20 57.97 -34.01
C VAL A 516 -8.34 58.86 -34.50
N SER A 517 -9.59 58.58 -34.10
CA SER A 517 -10.73 59.46 -34.41
C SER A 517 -10.62 60.85 -33.79
N ALA A 518 -10.05 60.98 -32.59
CA ALA A 518 -9.84 62.28 -31.93
C ALA A 518 -8.68 63.08 -32.53
N THR A 519 -7.67 62.42 -33.11
CA THR A 519 -6.57 63.09 -33.83
C THR A 519 -6.96 63.46 -35.26
N ALA A 520 -7.81 62.66 -35.91
CA ALA A 520 -8.39 63.00 -37.22
C ALA A 520 -9.30 64.25 -37.15
N THR A 521 -10.04 64.45 -36.07
CA THR A 521 -10.87 65.66 -35.88
C THR A 521 -10.08 66.91 -35.49
N SER A 522 -8.79 66.80 -35.13
CA SER A 522 -7.93 67.94 -34.79
C SER A 522 -7.04 68.45 -35.94
N VAL A 523 -7.07 67.81 -37.12
CA VAL A 523 -6.14 68.11 -38.22
C VAL A 523 -6.78 68.87 -39.41
N ASP A 524 -8.07 69.18 -39.40
CA ASP A 524 -8.69 70.12 -40.36
C ASP A 524 -9.39 71.26 -39.58
N PRO A 525 -9.06 72.56 -39.78
CA PRO A 525 -8.75 73.18 -41.07
C PRO A 525 -7.59 74.21 -41.05
N ILE A 526 -6.46 73.93 -41.72
CA ILE A 526 -5.62 75.01 -42.27
C ILE A 526 -5.02 74.56 -43.60
N VAL A 527 -5.80 74.61 -44.69
CA VAL A 527 -5.36 75.03 -46.04
C VAL A 527 -6.60 75.43 -46.86
N GLU A 528 -6.85 76.74 -46.98
CA GLU A 528 -7.26 77.46 -48.20
C GLU A 528 -7.34 78.96 -47.84
N ILE A 529 -6.21 79.67 -47.94
CA ILE A 529 -5.95 80.71 -48.95
C ILE A 529 -7.00 81.83 -48.93
N ILE A 530 -6.65 82.96 -48.28
CA ILE A 530 -6.41 84.30 -48.87
C ILE A 530 -5.62 85.12 -47.85
#